data_AF-A0A502XIN2-F1
#
_entry.id   AF-A0A502XIN2-F1
#
_cell.length_a   1.000
_cell.length_b   1.000
_cell.length_c   1.000
_cell.angle_alpha   90.00
_cell.angle_beta   90.00
_cell.angle_gamma   90.00
#
_symmetry.space_group_name_H-M   'P 1'
#
loop_
_entity.id
_entity.type
_entity.pdbx_description
1 polymer ?
#
loop_
_entity_poly.entity_id
_entity_poly.type
_entity_poly.pdbx_seq_one_letter_code
_entity_poly.pdbx_strand_id
1 'polypeptide(L)' 'MAEVKSDIEIARGARKKQIQEIGQKIGIPTEHLLPYGHDKAKISAEFIK' A
#
# COMPACT_ATOMS: atom_id res chain seq x y z
N MET A 1 -6.38 -31.28 7.22
CA MET A 1 -5.81 -30.16 8.02
C MET A 1 -5.49 -29.05 7.04
N ALA A 2 -5.80 -27.79 7.35
CA ALA A 2 -5.39 -26.68 6.49
C ALA A 2 -3.86 -26.57 6.54
N GLU A 3 -3.23 -26.48 5.37
CA GLU A 3 -1.78 -26.27 5.25
C GLU A 3 -1.44 -24.89 5.79
N VAL A 4 -0.61 -24.83 6.83
CA VAL A 4 -0.10 -23.57 7.39
C VAL A 4 1.00 -23.09 6.45
N LYS A 5 0.66 -22.06 5.67
CA LYS A 5 1.60 -21.42 4.75
C LYS A 5 2.65 -20.63 5.53
N SER A 6 3.87 -20.56 4.99
CA SER A 6 4.90 -19.65 5.48
C SER A 6 4.53 -18.18 5.23
N ASP A 7 5.15 -17.26 5.96
CA ASP A 7 4.88 -15.82 5.84
C ASP A 7 5.06 -15.30 4.39
N ILE A 8 6.08 -15.77 3.67
CA ILE A 8 6.33 -15.35 2.29
C ILE A 8 5.29 -15.90 1.32
N GLU A 9 4.76 -17.11 1.55
CA GLU A 9 3.68 -17.68 0.73
C GLU A 9 2.37 -16.93 0.95
N ILE A 10 2.08 -16.53 2.19
CA ILE A 10 0.95 -15.67 2.51
C ILE A 10 1.09 -14.31 1.81
N ALA A 11 2.26 -13.67 1.92
CA ALA A 11 2.52 -12.37 1.30
C ALA A 11 2.41 -12.40 -0.24
N ARG A 12 2.92 -13.46 -0.89
CA ARG A 12 2.80 -13.66 -2.34
C ARG A 12 1.36 -13.94 -2.79
N GLY A 13 0.56 -14.59 -1.95
CA GLY A 13 -0.85 -14.87 -2.21
C GLY A 13 -1.78 -13.66 -2.02
N ALA A 14 -1.29 -12.56 -1.46
CA ALA A 14 -2.11 -11.39 -1.16
C ALA A 14 -2.57 -10.63 -2.41
N ARG A 15 -3.86 -10.28 -2.47
CA ARG A 15 -4.40 -9.35 -3.48
C ARG A 15 -4.17 -7.92 -3.04
N LYS A 16 -3.04 -7.35 -3.47
CA LYS A 16 -2.64 -5.98 -3.13
C LYS A 16 -3.58 -4.96 -3.78
N LYS A 17 -3.90 -3.90 -3.04
CA LYS A 17 -4.62 -2.73 -3.53
C LYS A 17 -3.63 -1.71 -4.09
N GLN A 18 -4.10 -0.85 -4.98
CA GLN A 18 -3.30 0.28 -5.43
C GLN A 18 -3.03 1.22 -4.26
N ILE A 19 -1.80 1.72 -4.14
CA ILE A 19 -1.39 2.60 -3.03
C ILE A 19 -2.22 3.88 -2.97
N GLN A 20 -2.72 4.36 -4.11
CA GLN A 20 -3.63 5.51 -4.20
C GLN A 20 -5.00 5.23 -3.55
N GLU A 21 -5.56 4.02 -3.73
CA GLU A 21 -6.81 3.62 -3.06
C GLU A 21 -6.62 3.59 -1.53
N ILE A 22 -5.45 3.11 -1.08
CA ILE A 22 -5.12 3.08 0.34
C ILE A 22 -4.97 4.50 0.89
N GLY A 23 -4.25 5.40 0.20
CA GLY A 23 -4.09 6.79 0.61
C GLY A 23 -5.43 7.52 0.72
N GLN A 24 -6.30 7.38 -0.28
CA GLN A 24 -7.64 7.97 -0.24
C GLN A 24 -8.45 7.52 0.98
N LYS A 25 -8.34 6.24 1.36
CA LYS A 25 -9.04 5.67 2.53
C LYS A 25 -8.58 6.25 3.87
N ILE A 26 -7.35 6.70 3.95
CA ILE A 26 -6.77 7.30 5.16
C ILE A 26 -6.66 8.83 5.05
N GLY A 27 -7.32 9.45 4.06
CA GLY A 27 -7.40 10.90 3.92
C GLY A 27 -6.15 11.55 3.32
N ILE A 28 -5.31 10.80 2.61
CA ILE A 28 -4.15 11.34 1.88
C ILE A 28 -4.54 11.50 0.41
N PRO A 29 -4.64 12.74 -0.11
CA PRO A 29 -4.89 12.99 -1.52
C PRO A 29 -3.79 12.43 -2.43
N THR A 30 -4.15 12.06 -3.65
CA THR A 30 -3.24 11.40 -4.61
C THR A 30 -2.05 12.30 -4.99
N GLU A 31 -2.24 13.61 -5.04
CA GLU A 31 -1.20 14.60 -5.32
C GLU A 31 -0.07 14.63 -4.27
N HIS A 32 -0.36 14.15 -3.06
CA HIS A 32 0.62 14.04 -1.98
C HIS A 32 1.26 12.65 -1.86
N LEU A 33 0.89 11.72 -2.74
CA LEU A 33 1.49 10.39 -2.84
C LEU A 33 2.46 10.36 -4.02
N LEU A 34 3.76 10.22 -3.73
CA LEU A 34 4.80 10.02 -4.74
C LEU A 34 5.03 8.52 -4.94
N PRO A 35 4.46 7.88 -5.98
CA PRO A 35 4.43 6.43 -6.10
C PRO A 35 5.79 5.88 -6.54
N TYR A 36 6.13 4.71 -6.03
CA TYR A 36 7.27 3.90 -6.47
C TYR A 36 6.74 2.54 -6.92
N GLY A 37 6.02 2.51 -8.04
CA GLY A 37 5.22 1.37 -8.44
C GLY A 37 3.81 1.42 -7.83
N HIS A 38 3.16 0.27 -7.77
CA HIS A 38 1.72 0.16 -7.50
C HIS A 38 1.34 0.10 -6.01
N ASP A 39 2.23 -0.40 -5.17
CA ASP A 39 1.93 -0.77 -3.78
C ASP A 39 2.68 0.06 -2.74
N LYS A 40 3.47 1.04 -3.17
CA LYS A 40 4.27 1.87 -2.27
C LYS A 40 4.43 3.30 -2.80
N ALA A 41 4.44 4.26 -1.89
CA ALA A 41 4.58 5.68 -2.18
C ALA A 41 5.29 6.39 -1.01
N LYS A 42 5.94 7.51 -1.28
CA LYS A 42 6.32 8.49 -0.26
C LYS A 42 5.20 9.51 -0.09
N ILE A 43 5.08 10.07 1.11
CA ILE A 43 4.15 11.17 1.40
C ILE A 43 4.91 12.49 1.24
N SER A 44 4.30 13.46 0.57
CA SER A 44 4.91 14.78 0.37
C SER A 44 5.06 15.52 1.70
N ALA A 45 6.12 16.32 1.84
CA ALA A 45 6.39 17.06 3.07
C ALA A 45 5.35 18.17 3.34
N GLU A 46 4.78 18.73 2.27
CA GLU A 46 3.74 19.76 2.30
C GLU A 46 2.46 19.26 2.98
N PHE A 47 2.13 17.98 2.81
CA PHE A 47 0.96 17.36 3.45
C PHE A 47 1.15 17.11 4.96
N ILE A 48 2.39 16.96 5.41
CA ILE A 48 2.71 16.59 6.80
C ILE A 48 2.81 17.82 7.72
N LYS A 49 3.07 19.00 7.16
CA LYS A 49 3.21 20.26 7.92
C LYS A 49 1.87 20.80 8.38
#